data_AF-A0A377WLH6-F1
#
_entry.id   AF-A0A377WLH6-F1
#
_cell.length_a   1.000
_cell.length_b   1.000
_cell.length_c   1.000
_cell.angle_alpha   90.00
_cell.angle_beta   90.00
_cell.angle_gamma   90.00
#
_symmetry.space_group_name_H-M   'P 1'
#
loop_
_entity.id
_entity.type
_entity.pdbx_description
1 polymer ?
#
loop_
_entity_poly.entity_id
_entity_poly.type
_entity_poly.pdbx_seq_one_letter_code
_entity_poly.pdbx_strand_id
1 'polypeptide(L)'
;MVPQRIVFLDALPLTANGKIDYQALKRRHTPEAENPAEADLPQGDIEKQVAALWQQLLSTGNVTRETDFFQQGGDSLLATRLTGQLHQAGYEAQLSDLFNHPRLADFAATLRKNRRPGRTTIRPLP
;
A
#
# COMPACT_ATOMS: atom_id res chain seq x y z
N MET A 1 -23.41 -3.56 -12.67
CA MET A 1 -22.79 -2.61 -11.70
C MET A 1 -22.73 -3.30 -10.35
N VAL A 2 -21.56 -3.37 -9.72
CA VAL A 2 -21.35 -3.98 -8.38
C VAL A 2 -20.77 -2.89 -7.47
N PRO A 3 -21.32 -2.68 -6.26
CA PRO A 3 -20.82 -1.65 -5.34
C PRO A 3 -19.47 -2.07 -4.72
N GLN A 4 -18.58 -1.10 -4.51
CA GLN A 4 -17.26 -1.35 -3.92
C GLN A 4 -17.28 -1.54 -2.39
N ARG A 5 -18.37 -1.14 -1.70
CA ARG A 5 -18.51 -1.27 -0.24
C ARG A 5 -19.98 -1.38 0.16
N ILE A 6 -20.26 -2.23 1.15
CA ILE A 6 -21.56 -2.39 1.79
C ILE A 6 -21.38 -2.04 3.26
N VAL A 7 -22.24 -1.18 3.80
CA VAL A 7 -22.20 -0.75 5.21
C VAL A 7 -23.55 -1.10 5.85
N PHE A 8 -23.50 -1.83 6.97
CA PHE A 8 -24.70 -2.14 7.75
C PHE A 8 -24.98 -1.02 8.73
N LEU A 9 -26.26 -0.63 8.81
CA LEU A 9 -26.75 0.39 9.72
C LEU A 9 -27.89 -0.22 10.54
N ASP A 10 -27.85 -0.06 11.85
CA ASP A 10 -28.95 -0.50 12.72
C ASP A 10 -30.24 0.29 12.46
N ALA A 11 -30.10 1.56 12.07
CA ALA A 11 -31.21 2.42 11.67
C ALA A 11 -30.76 3.50 10.67
N LEU A 12 -31.65 3.86 9.74
CA LEU A 12 -31.44 4.98 8.83
C LEU A 12 -31.52 6.31 9.59
N PRO A 13 -30.55 7.22 9.46
CA PRO A 13 -30.64 8.52 10.08
C PRO A 13 -31.71 9.35 9.36
N LEU A 14 -32.65 9.87 10.14
CA LEU A 14 -33.73 10.70 9.65
C LEU A 14 -33.56 12.13 10.17
N THR A 15 -33.89 13.11 9.33
CA THR A 15 -34.09 14.50 9.69
C THR A 15 -35.31 14.64 10.62
N ALA A 16 -35.46 15.79 11.29
CA ALA A 16 -36.63 16.09 12.13
C ALA A 16 -37.98 15.94 11.39
N ASN A 17 -37.97 16.03 10.06
CA ASN A 17 -39.13 15.84 9.19
C ASN A 17 -39.29 14.39 8.67
N GLY A 18 -38.56 13.42 9.22
CA GLY A 18 -38.65 12.01 8.86
C GLY A 18 -38.03 11.64 7.50
N LYS A 19 -37.40 12.58 6.79
CA LYS A 19 -36.65 12.29 5.56
C LYS A 19 -35.26 11.76 5.89
N ILE A 20 -34.72 10.88 5.05
CA ILE A 20 -33.34 10.40 5.18
C ILE A 20 -32.37 11.58 5.21
N ASP A 21 -31.55 11.64 6.26
CA ASP A 21 -30.48 12.62 6.37
C ASP A 21 -29.25 12.11 5.61
N TYR A 22 -29.20 12.45 4.32
CA TYR A 22 -28.06 12.12 3.45
C TYR A 22 -26.74 12.74 3.93
N GLN A 23 -26.76 13.83 4.69
CA GLN A 23 -25.54 14.44 5.23
C GLN A 23 -25.05 13.69 6.46
N ALA A 24 -25.95 13.15 7.28
CA ALA A 24 -25.59 12.23 8.37
C ALA A 24 -25.07 10.89 7.81
N LEU A 25 -25.70 10.34 6.77
CA LEU A 25 -25.18 9.16 6.06
C LEU A 25 -23.80 9.42 5.47
N LYS A 26 -23.62 10.56 4.77
CA LYS A 26 -22.33 10.96 4.21
C LYS A 26 -21.28 11.12 5.30
N ARG A 27 -21.57 11.77 6.43
CA ARG A 27 -20.60 11.91 7.54
C ARG A 27 -20.21 10.60 8.21
N ARG A 28 -21.13 9.63 8.31
CA ARG A 28 -20.82 8.27 8.77
C ARG A 28 -20.08 7.43 7.71
N HIS A 29 -20.15 7.85 6.45
CA HIS A 29 -19.42 7.26 5.32
C HIS A 29 -18.12 8.00 5.00
N THR A 30 -17.97 9.26 5.40
CA THR A 30 -16.69 9.95 5.44
C THR A 30 -15.90 9.17 6.46
N PRO A 31 -14.77 8.57 6.10
CA PRO A 31 -13.89 8.09 7.12
C PRO A 31 -13.58 9.34 7.96
N GLU A 32 -14.07 9.39 9.20
CA GLU A 32 -13.12 9.67 10.27
C GLU A 32 -11.94 8.82 9.86
N ALA A 33 -10.86 9.47 9.40
CA ALA A 33 -9.64 8.77 9.07
C ALA A 33 -9.43 7.88 10.26
N GLU A 34 -9.73 6.58 10.10
CA GLU A 34 -9.53 5.59 11.12
C GLU A 34 -8.05 5.74 11.30
N ASN A 35 -7.65 6.49 12.34
CA ASN A 35 -6.25 6.67 12.62
C ASN A 35 -5.80 5.23 12.76
N PRO A 36 -5.01 4.71 11.81
CA PRO A 36 -4.62 3.33 11.86
C PRO A 36 -4.06 3.14 13.26
N ALA A 37 -4.49 2.08 13.95
CA ALA A 37 -3.97 1.82 15.28
C ALA A 37 -2.43 1.90 15.16
N GLU A 38 -1.71 2.41 16.16
CA GLU A 38 -0.25 2.56 16.02
C GLU A 38 0.45 1.25 15.58
N ALA A 39 -0.17 0.10 15.89
CA ALA A 39 0.21 -1.22 15.42
C ALA A 39 0.19 -1.39 13.88
N ASP A 40 -0.74 -0.74 13.18
CA ASP A 40 -0.97 -0.86 11.73
C ASP A 40 -0.11 0.12 10.91
N LEU A 41 0.58 1.06 11.56
CA LEU A 41 1.50 1.98 10.88
C LEU A 41 2.78 1.23 10.43
N PRO A 42 3.38 1.59 9.28
CA PRO A 42 4.65 1.02 8.83
C PRO A 42 5.74 1.13 9.91
N GLN A 43 6.33 0.01 10.31
CA GLN A 43 7.35 -0.06 11.35
C GLN A 43 8.74 -0.35 10.77
N GLY A 44 9.76 0.28 11.36
CA GLY A 44 11.13 0.18 10.87
C GLY A 44 11.37 0.91 9.55
N ASP A 45 12.62 0.94 9.12
CA ASP A 45 13.03 1.77 7.98
C ASP A 45 12.57 1.19 6.62
N ILE A 46 12.53 -0.14 6.50
CA ILE A 46 12.15 -0.83 5.26
C ILE A 46 10.66 -0.59 4.96
N GLU A 47 9.76 -0.88 5.91
CA GLU A 47 8.32 -0.70 5.70
C GLU A 47 7.98 0.76 5.41
N LYS A 48 8.57 1.71 6.13
CA LYS A 48 8.38 3.15 5.90
C LYS A 48 8.83 3.58 4.51
N GLN A 49 9.96 3.05 4.04
CA GLN A 49 10.47 3.36 2.71
C GLN A 49 9.58 2.77 1.62
N VAL A 50 9.16 1.51 1.76
CA VAL A 50 8.22 0.86 0.82
C VAL A 50 6.88 1.59 0.82
N ALA A 51 6.35 1.95 1.98
CA ALA A 51 5.09 2.69 2.11
C ALA A 51 5.14 4.05 1.40
N ALA A 52 6.24 4.80 1.54
CA ALA A 52 6.42 6.06 0.84
C ALA A 52 6.41 5.88 -0.69
N LEU A 53 7.08 4.84 -1.20
CA LEU A 53 7.05 4.51 -2.63
C LEU A 53 5.65 4.12 -3.10
N TRP A 54 4.91 3.36 -2.30
CA TRP A 54 3.52 2.99 -2.61
C TRP A 54 2.61 4.21 -2.65
N GLN A 55 2.68 5.10 -1.67
CA GLN A 55 1.91 6.35 -1.66
C GLN A 55 2.16 7.18 -2.92
N GLN A 56 3.43 7.28 -3.34
CA GLN A 56 3.81 8.00 -4.56
C GLN A 56 3.27 7.34 -5.83
N LEU A 57 3.32 6.01 -5.94
CA LEU A 57 2.90 5.28 -7.14
C LEU A 57 1.37 5.14 -7.25
N LEU A 58 0.69 4.90 -6.14
CA LEU A 58 -0.75 4.66 -6.08
C LEU A 58 -1.53 5.97 -5.91
N SER A 59 -0.85 7.09 -5.66
CA SER A 59 -1.47 8.39 -5.33
C SER A 59 -2.45 8.30 -4.15
N THR A 60 -2.14 7.42 -3.18
CA THR A 60 -2.94 7.19 -1.97
C THR A 60 -2.31 7.86 -0.74
N GLY A 61 -3.14 8.37 0.16
CA GLY A 61 -2.69 9.12 1.34
C GLY A 61 -2.24 8.25 2.51
N ASN A 62 -2.92 7.13 2.77
CA ASN A 62 -2.68 6.28 3.94
C ASN A 62 -2.32 4.86 3.49
N VAL A 63 -1.05 4.48 3.67
CA VAL A 63 -0.56 3.11 3.49
C VAL A 63 -0.17 2.56 4.85
N THR A 64 -0.85 1.48 5.25
CA THR A 64 -0.65 0.73 6.49
C THR A 64 0.10 -0.58 6.20
N ARG A 65 0.53 -1.28 7.24
CA ARG A 65 1.15 -2.60 7.18
C ARG A 65 0.31 -3.66 6.46
N GLU A 66 -0.99 -3.61 6.68
CA GLU A 66 -1.96 -4.53 6.08
C GLU A 66 -2.49 -4.03 4.72
N THR A 67 -2.00 -2.89 4.23
CA THR A 67 -2.39 -2.40 2.91
C THR A 67 -1.93 -3.38 1.85
N ASP A 68 -2.87 -3.79 1.00
CA ASP A 68 -2.62 -4.64 -0.15
C ASP A 68 -2.41 -3.78 -1.41
N PHE A 69 -1.27 -3.97 -2.09
CA PHE A 69 -0.88 -3.19 -3.25
C PHE A 69 -1.92 -3.21 -4.39
N PHE A 70 -2.47 -4.39 -4.69
CA PHE A 70 -3.39 -4.58 -5.82
C PHE A 70 -4.80 -4.12 -5.47
N GLN A 71 -5.22 -4.24 -4.21
CA GLN A 71 -6.51 -3.69 -3.75
C GLN A 71 -6.55 -2.16 -3.77
N GLN A 72 -5.39 -1.50 -3.62
CA GLN A 72 -5.27 -0.05 -3.74
C GLN A 72 -5.17 0.44 -5.19
N GLY A 73 -5.39 -0.43 -6.18
CA GLY A 73 -5.33 -0.09 -7.59
C GLY A 73 -3.94 -0.26 -8.22
N GLY A 74 -3.03 -0.96 -7.55
CA GLY A 74 -1.76 -1.37 -8.13
C GLY A 74 -1.95 -2.33 -9.30
N ASP A 75 -1.16 -2.16 -10.35
CA ASP A 75 -1.11 -3.04 -11.52
C ASP A 75 0.32 -3.54 -11.79
N SER A 76 0.49 -4.35 -12.83
CA SER A 76 1.79 -4.89 -13.21
C SER A 76 2.81 -3.83 -13.65
N LEU A 77 2.35 -2.70 -14.20
CA LEU A 77 3.22 -1.60 -14.61
C LEU A 77 3.74 -0.84 -13.39
N LEU A 78 2.86 -0.51 -12.44
CA LEU A 78 3.23 0.13 -11.18
C LEU A 78 4.12 -0.80 -10.34
N ALA A 79 3.82 -2.10 -10.31
CA ALA A 79 4.66 -3.08 -9.64
C ALA A 79 6.07 -3.17 -10.24
N THR A 80 6.19 -3.13 -11.57
CA THR A 80 7.50 -3.11 -12.25
C THR A 80 8.27 -1.82 -11.96
N ARG A 81 7.58 -0.67 -11.86
CA ARG A 81 8.21 0.60 -11.45
C ARG A 81 8.67 0.55 -10.00
N LEU A 82 7.86 -0.03 -9.11
CA LEU A 82 8.19 -0.20 -7.69
C LEU A 82 9.47 -1.03 -7.52
N THR A 83 9.57 -2.20 -8.14
CA THR A 83 10.76 -3.06 -8.04
C THR A 83 12.01 -2.35 -8.57
N GLY A 84 11.89 -1.60 -9.67
CA GLY A 84 12.97 -0.76 -10.20
C GLY A 84 13.45 0.30 -9.20
N GLN A 85 12.54 1.00 -8.52
CA GLN A 85 12.90 2.00 -7.50
C GLN A 85 13.51 1.36 -6.25
N LEU A 86 13.02 0.19 -5.83
CA LEU A 86 13.59 -0.57 -4.71
C LEU A 86 15.01 -1.06 -5.03
N HIS A 87 15.27 -1.48 -6.26
CA HIS A 87 16.62 -1.82 -6.72
C HIS A 87 17.58 -0.61 -6.68
N GLN A 88 17.11 0.58 -7.05
CA GLN A 88 17.89 1.81 -6.93
C GLN A 88 18.16 2.18 -5.46
N ALA A 89 17.21 1.90 -4.56
CA ALA A 89 17.37 2.02 -3.12
C ALA A 89 18.27 0.94 -2.50
N GLY A 90 18.76 -0.02 -3.30
CA GLY A 90 19.68 -1.06 -2.85
C GLY A 90 19.01 -2.27 -2.22
N TYR A 91 17.72 -2.52 -2.49
CA TYR A 91 17.04 -3.76 -2.14
C TYR A 91 17.03 -4.73 -3.32
N GLU A 92 16.93 -6.02 -3.04
CA GLU A 92 16.56 -7.05 -4.02
C GLU A 92 15.05 -7.23 -3.91
N ALA A 93 14.33 -6.90 -4.98
CA ALA A 93 12.87 -6.92 -5.03
C ALA A 93 12.40 -7.59 -6.32
N GLN A 94 11.78 -8.77 -6.23
CA GLN A 94 11.22 -9.42 -7.40
C GLN A 94 9.73 -9.13 -7.54
N LEU A 95 9.27 -9.07 -8.79
CA LEU A 95 7.85 -8.88 -9.07
C LEU A 95 7.02 -10.06 -8.52
N SER A 96 7.56 -11.28 -8.59
CA SER A 96 6.96 -12.49 -8.02
C SER A 96 6.72 -12.37 -6.52
N ASP A 97 7.63 -11.73 -5.78
CA ASP A 97 7.48 -11.58 -4.33
C ASP A 97 6.29 -10.68 -4.00
N LEU A 98 6.08 -9.61 -4.77
CA LEU A 98 4.92 -8.73 -4.58
C LEU A 98 3.60 -9.43 -4.90
N PHE A 99 3.56 -10.30 -5.90
CA PHE A 99 2.35 -11.08 -6.21
C PHE A 99 2.04 -12.14 -5.14
N ASN A 100 3.07 -12.78 -4.57
CA ASN A 100 2.89 -13.79 -3.52
C ASN A 100 2.58 -13.15 -2.15
N HIS A 101 3.09 -11.94 -1.92
CA HIS A 101 2.98 -11.20 -0.68
C HIS A 101 2.50 -9.77 -0.98
N PRO A 102 1.22 -9.57 -1.35
CA PRO A 102 0.73 -8.27 -1.79
C PRO A 102 0.58 -7.24 -0.67
N ARG A 103 0.68 -7.66 0.60
CA ARG A 103 0.58 -6.79 1.77
C ARG A 103 1.92 -6.11 2.07
N LEU A 104 1.89 -4.85 2.50
CA LEU A 104 3.08 -4.05 2.75
C LEU A 104 4.06 -4.76 3.71
N ALA A 105 3.57 -5.25 4.85
CA ALA A 105 4.41 -5.89 5.86
C ALA A 105 5.03 -7.19 5.34
N ASP A 106 4.25 -8.03 4.66
CA ASP A 106 4.72 -9.30 4.12
C ASP A 106 5.76 -9.08 3.01
N PHE A 107 5.49 -8.13 2.10
CA PHE A 107 6.43 -7.78 1.03
C PHE A 107 7.72 -7.18 1.60
N ALA A 108 7.62 -6.26 2.56
CA ALA A 108 8.79 -5.65 3.18
C ALA A 108 9.68 -6.71 3.88
N ALA A 109 9.07 -7.77 4.43
CA ALA A 109 9.80 -8.87 5.06
C ALA A 109 10.58 -9.75 4.06
N THR A 110 10.19 -9.78 2.77
CA THR A 110 10.94 -10.52 1.75
C THR A 110 12.15 -9.75 1.23
N LEU A 111 12.15 -8.42 1.37
CA LEU A 111 13.21 -7.55 0.84
C LEU A 111 14.55 -7.79 1.53
N ARG A 112 15.58 -8.04 0.72
CA ARG A 112 16.96 -8.18 1.18
C ARG A 112 17.78 -6.97 0.75
N LYS A 113 18.59 -6.43 1.64
CA LYS A 113 19.51 -5.33 1.28
C LYS A 113 20.65 -5.90 0.45
N ASN A 114 20.81 -5.41 -0.76
CA ASN A 114 21.87 -5.82 -1.66
C ASN A 114 23.21 -5.28 -1.14
N ARG A 115 23.97 -6.12 -0.42
CA ARG A 115 25.38 -5.86 -0.11
C ARG A 115 26.14 -6.03 -1.42
N ARG A 116 26.23 -4.99 -2.27
CA ARG A 116 27.10 -5.05 -3.45
C ARG A 116 28.52 -5.43 -3.02
N PRO A 117 29.07 -6.59 -3.41
CA PRO A 117 30.51 -6.72 -3.56
C PRO A 117 30.92 -5.86 -4.76
N GLY A 118 32.07 -5.20 -4.68
CA GLY A 118 32.57 -4.31 -5.71
C GLY A 118 32.51 -4.94 -7.11
N ARG A 119 32.18 -4.12 -8.12
CA ARG A 119 32.24 -4.46 -9.55
C ARG A 119 33.53 -5.25 -9.84
N THR A 120 33.42 -6.55 -10.08
CA THR A 120 34.49 -7.34 -10.68
C THR A 120 34.80 -6.70 -12.02
N THR A 121 36.00 -6.15 -12.14
CA THR A 121 36.59 -5.67 -13.38
C THR A 121 36.59 -6.82 -14.38
N ILE A 122 35.84 -6.67 -15.47
CA ILE A 122 35.95 -7.57 -16.62
C ILE A 122 37.34 -7.35 -17.20
N ARG A 123 38.26 -8.28 -16.92
CA ARG A 123 39.59 -8.31 -17.54
C ARG A 123 39.43 -8.93 -18.93
N PRO A 124 39.74 -8.24 -20.04
CA PRO A 124 39.75 -8.88 -21.35
C PRO A 124 40.85 -9.94 -21.40
N LEU A 125 40.53 -11.11 -21.98
CA LEU A 125 41.50 -12.17 -22.27
C LEU A 125 42.41 -11.76 -23.46
N PRO A 126 43.66 -12.24 -23.50
CA PRO A 126 44.65 -11.93 -24.54
C PRO A 126 44.30 -12.51 -25.91
#